data_AF-A0A3Q3XR62-F1
#
_entry.id   AF-A0A3Q3XR62-F1
#
_cell.length_a   1.000
_cell.length_b   1.000
_cell.length_c   1.000
_cell.angle_alpha   90.00
_cell.angle_beta   90.00
_cell.angle_gamma   90.00
#
_symmetry.space_group_name_H-M   'P 1'
#
loop_
_entity.id
_entity.type
_entity.pdbx_description
1 polymer ?
#
loop_
_entity_poly.entity_id
_entity_poly.type
_entity_poly.pdbx_seq_one_letter_code
_entity_poly.pdbx_strand_id
1 'polypeptide(L)'
;HFLPLILLVVMEGWGITREYHYLEKLKTWAEAQSYCRETFTDLATVDNRDENNKLLSVLPGHGNFAWIGLHEDLTKWKWALGNSEFNNIHYSNWKANYPNNKMLKQICVVMTKSGTWYYFPCCGTFPAVCYYEEYKTVY
;
A
#
# COMPACT_ATOMS: atom_id res chain seq x y z
N HIS A 1 -0.30 28.23 -48.60
CA HIS A 1 0.63 27.40 -47.80
C HIS A 1 0.44 27.76 -46.33
N PHE A 2 -0.43 27.04 -45.62
CA PHE A 2 -0.50 27.10 -44.16
C PHE A 2 0.08 25.78 -43.64
N LEU A 3 1.26 25.85 -43.03
CA LEU A 3 1.73 24.76 -42.18
C LEU A 3 0.91 24.87 -40.88
N PRO A 4 0.24 23.81 -40.41
CA PRO A 4 -0.28 23.83 -39.06
C PRO A 4 0.91 23.76 -38.12
N LEU A 5 1.04 24.76 -37.25
CA LEU A 5 1.73 24.63 -35.98
C LEU A 5 1.05 23.49 -35.22
N ILE A 6 1.53 22.27 -35.44
CA ILE A 6 1.36 21.20 -34.48
C ILE A 6 2.12 21.71 -33.26
N LEU A 7 1.38 22.28 -32.32
CA LEU A 7 1.84 22.43 -30.95
C LEU A 7 2.40 21.06 -30.58
N LEU A 8 3.72 20.97 -30.39
CA LEU A 8 4.31 19.91 -29.59
C LEU A 8 3.78 20.12 -28.18
N VAL A 9 2.55 19.68 -27.93
CA VAL A 9 2.13 19.37 -26.56
C VAL A 9 3.02 18.19 -26.21
N VAL A 10 4.13 18.47 -25.53
CA VAL A 10 4.78 17.45 -24.71
C VAL A 10 3.64 16.92 -23.86
N MET A 11 3.25 15.67 -24.06
CA MET A 11 2.24 15.05 -23.20
C MET A 11 2.90 14.96 -21.83
N GLU A 12 2.74 16.00 -21.03
CA GLU A 12 3.17 16.01 -19.64
C GLU A 12 2.42 14.87 -18.96
N GLY A 13 3.11 13.74 -18.81
CA GLY A 13 2.59 12.60 -18.09
C GLY A 13 2.60 12.97 -16.62
N TRP A 14 1.45 12.89 -15.95
CA TRP A 14 1.42 13.00 -14.49
C TRP A 14 1.68 11.60 -13.92
N GLY A 15 2.76 11.46 -13.17
CA GLY A 15 3.12 10.23 -12.47
C GLY A 15 2.76 10.31 -11.00
N ILE A 16 2.29 9.20 -10.42
CA ILE A 16 2.08 9.08 -8.97
C ILE A 16 3.39 8.62 -8.33
N THR A 17 3.81 9.31 -7.28
CA THR A 17 4.93 8.88 -6.44
C THR A 17 4.50 8.73 -5.00
N ARG A 18 4.96 7.67 -4.35
CA ARG A 18 4.68 7.38 -2.94
C ARG A 18 5.95 7.39 -2.11
N GLU A 19 5.91 8.13 -1.01
CA GLU A 19 6.93 8.12 0.04
C GLU A 19 6.39 7.36 1.25
N TYR A 20 7.14 6.35 1.73
CA TYR A 20 6.69 5.47 2.81
C TYR A 20 7.32 5.86 4.15
N HIS A 21 6.55 5.78 5.23
CA HIS A 21 6.99 6.13 6.57
C HIS A 21 6.62 5.05 7.59
N TYR A 22 7.63 4.48 8.24
CA TYR A 22 7.42 3.47 9.28
C TYR A 22 6.97 4.10 10.60
N LEU A 23 5.97 3.50 11.22
CA LEU A 23 5.44 3.85 12.52
C LEU A 23 5.68 2.71 13.49
N GLU A 24 6.53 2.93 14.48
CA GLU A 24 6.93 1.92 15.46
C GLU A 24 5.81 1.54 16.44
N LYS A 25 4.93 2.49 16.78
CA LYS A 25 3.91 2.28 17.81
C LYS A 25 2.90 1.22 17.39
N LEU A 26 2.73 0.19 18.22
CA LEU A 26 1.76 -0.88 18.03
C LEU A 26 0.33 -0.35 18.06
N LYS A 27 -0.44 -0.64 17.01
CA LYS A 27 -1.82 -0.21 16.83
C LYS A 27 -2.63 -1.31 16.14
N THR A 28 -3.93 -1.36 16.40
CA THR A 28 -4.85 -2.10 15.53
C THR A 28 -4.83 -1.50 14.13
N TRP A 29 -5.29 -2.26 13.13
CA TRP A 29 -5.28 -1.75 11.75
C TRP A 29 -6.08 -0.45 11.61
N ALA A 30 -7.25 -0.37 12.24
CA ALA A 30 -8.11 0.82 12.21
C ALA A 30 -7.47 2.02 12.92
N GLU A 31 -6.82 1.81 14.07
CA GLU A 31 -6.09 2.88 14.76
C GLU A 31 -4.87 3.36 13.96
N ALA A 32 -4.18 2.45 13.28
CA ALA A 32 -3.06 2.79 12.40
C ALA A 32 -3.52 3.60 11.19
N GLN A 33 -4.65 3.22 10.57
CA GLN A 33 -5.27 3.97 9.48
C GLN A 33 -5.64 5.39 9.89
N SER A 34 -6.36 5.53 11.01
CA SER A 34 -6.74 6.84 11.54
C SER A 34 -5.51 7.71 11.78
N TYR A 35 -4.47 7.14 12.41
CA TYR A 35 -3.22 7.86 12.64
C TYR A 35 -2.52 8.26 11.34
N CYS A 36 -2.46 7.38 10.34
CA CYS A 36 -1.90 7.76 9.04
C CYS A 36 -2.66 8.94 8.42
N ARG A 37 -3.99 8.97 8.51
CA ARG A 37 -4.80 10.06 7.94
C ARG A 37 -4.72 11.39 8.70
N GLU A 38 -4.20 11.39 9.92
CA GLU A 38 -3.98 12.63 10.68
C GLU A 38 -2.79 13.44 10.15
N THR A 39 -1.82 12.80 9.49
CA THR A 39 -0.56 13.44 9.07
C THR A 39 -0.12 13.10 7.65
N PHE A 40 -0.45 11.92 7.16
CA PHE A 40 -0.10 11.35 5.85
C PHE A 40 -1.34 11.22 4.96
N THR A 41 -1.17 10.62 3.77
CA THR A 41 -2.31 10.30 2.89
C THR A 41 -3.13 9.14 3.45
N ASP A 42 -2.53 7.98 3.68
CA ASP A 42 -3.19 6.80 4.31
C ASP A 42 -2.14 5.74 4.71
N LEU A 43 -2.59 4.56 5.15
CA LEU A 43 -1.77 3.34 5.21
C LEU A 43 -1.25 2.95 3.82
N ALA A 44 -0.02 2.42 3.78
CA ALA A 44 0.71 2.13 2.56
C ALA A 44 -0.07 1.31 1.52
N THR A 45 -0.17 1.86 0.31
CA THR A 45 -0.62 1.18 -0.91
C THR A 45 0.57 0.69 -1.72
N VAL A 46 0.45 -0.47 -2.38
CA VAL A 46 1.51 -1.08 -3.19
C VAL A 46 0.94 -1.59 -4.52
N ASP A 47 1.29 -0.91 -5.61
CA ASP A 47 0.80 -1.22 -6.96
C ASP A 47 1.76 -2.10 -7.76
N ASN A 48 3.04 -2.14 -7.39
CA ASN A 48 4.07 -2.88 -8.12
C ASN A 48 5.26 -3.28 -7.24
N ARG A 49 6.19 -4.03 -7.85
CA ARG A 49 7.40 -4.53 -7.17
C ARG A 49 8.31 -3.42 -6.66
N ASP A 50 8.44 -2.32 -7.38
CA ASP A 50 9.33 -1.23 -6.98
C ASP A 50 8.79 -0.50 -5.75
N GLU A 51 7.48 -0.30 -5.69
CA GLU A 51 6.81 0.19 -4.49
C GLU A 51 6.95 -0.76 -3.30
N ASN A 52 6.79 -2.06 -3.52
CA ASN A 52 7.04 -3.06 -2.47
C ASN A 52 8.48 -2.98 -1.95
N ASN A 53 9.46 -2.77 -2.81
CA ASN A 53 10.86 -2.61 -2.42
C ASN A 53 11.11 -1.29 -1.67
N LYS A 54 10.47 -0.19 -2.07
CA LYS A 54 10.54 1.09 -1.36
C LYS A 54 9.95 0.97 0.05
N LEU A 55 8.77 0.37 0.19
CA LEU A 55 8.17 0.07 1.48
C LEU A 55 9.09 -0.83 2.32
N LEU A 56 9.66 -1.89 1.72
CA LEU A 56 10.58 -2.78 2.41
C LEU A 56 11.81 -2.04 2.98
N SER A 57 12.28 -1.01 2.29
CA SER A 57 13.47 -0.24 2.70
C SER A 57 13.26 0.53 4.01
N VAL A 58 12.02 0.93 4.33
CA VAL A 58 11.71 1.72 5.53
C VAL A 58 11.45 0.85 6.77
N LEU A 59 11.21 -0.46 6.59
CA LEU A 59 11.01 -1.36 7.71
C LEU A 59 12.31 -1.55 8.52
N PRO A 60 12.28 -1.54 9.86
CA PRO A 60 13.45 -1.86 10.68
C PRO A 60 13.83 -3.35 10.57
N GLY A 61 14.89 -3.79 11.26
CA GLY A 61 15.53 -5.10 11.13
C GLY A 61 14.63 -6.35 11.26
N HIS A 62 15.26 -7.53 11.21
CA HIS A 62 14.58 -8.83 11.08
C HIS A 62 13.52 -9.10 12.16
N GLY A 63 12.38 -9.70 11.75
CA GLY A 63 11.32 -10.16 12.64
C GLY A 63 10.08 -9.27 12.73
N ASN A 64 10.13 -8.07 12.15
CA ASN A 64 9.02 -7.12 12.23
C ASN A 64 7.96 -7.35 11.15
N PHE A 65 6.70 -7.35 11.59
CA PHE A 65 5.50 -7.22 10.76
C PHE A 65 5.04 -5.76 10.84
N ALA A 66 4.56 -5.20 9.74
CA ALA A 66 3.94 -3.88 9.76
C ALA A 66 2.66 -3.88 8.95
N TRP A 67 1.61 -3.24 9.47
CA TRP A 67 0.37 -3.03 8.73
C TRP A 67 0.62 -2.26 7.44
N ILE A 68 -0.04 -2.70 6.38
CA ILE A 68 -0.23 -1.97 5.12
C ILE A 68 -1.72 -1.73 4.89
N GLY A 69 -2.06 -0.92 3.90
CA GLY A 69 -3.43 -0.48 3.65
C GLY A 69 -4.37 -1.56 3.09
N LEU A 70 -3.90 -2.76 2.82
CA LEU A 70 -4.73 -3.83 2.24
C LEU A 70 -5.56 -4.52 3.33
N HIS A 71 -6.87 -4.61 3.11
CA HIS A 71 -7.79 -5.29 4.01
C HIS A 71 -8.92 -6.00 3.24
N GLU A 72 -9.55 -6.97 3.88
CA GLU A 72 -10.73 -7.64 3.34
C GLU A 72 -12.00 -6.91 3.78
N ASP A 73 -12.87 -6.60 2.81
CA ASP A 73 -14.21 -6.08 3.00
C ASP A 73 -15.23 -7.05 2.39
N LEU A 74 -15.99 -7.73 3.27
CA LEU A 74 -16.92 -8.84 3.01
C LEU A 74 -16.29 -10.07 2.35
N THR A 75 -15.80 -9.92 1.11
CA THR A 75 -15.12 -10.95 0.30
C THR A 75 -14.14 -10.36 -0.71
N LYS A 76 -13.95 -9.03 -0.72
CA LYS A 76 -13.08 -8.32 -1.65
C LYS A 76 -11.93 -7.68 -0.90
N TRP A 77 -10.73 -7.79 -1.48
CA TRP A 77 -9.57 -7.06 -1.01
C TRP A 77 -9.66 -5.62 -1.50
N LYS A 78 -9.39 -4.66 -0.60
CA LYS A 78 -9.41 -3.23 -0.90
C LYS A 78 -8.24 -2.53 -0.24
N TRP A 79 -7.75 -1.48 -0.89
CA TRP A 79 -6.81 -0.55 -0.30
C TRP A 79 -7.53 0.48 0.55
N ALA A 80 -6.91 0.84 1.68
CA ALA A 80 -7.42 1.79 2.67
C ALA A 80 -7.83 3.12 2.06
N LEU A 81 -7.01 3.66 1.14
CA LEU A 81 -7.34 4.91 0.47
C LEU A 81 -8.44 4.67 -0.57
N GLY A 82 -9.55 5.40 -0.41
CA GLY A 82 -10.66 5.41 -1.36
C GLY A 82 -11.42 4.09 -1.51
N ASN A 83 -11.09 3.04 -0.73
CA ASN A 83 -11.65 1.70 -0.85
C ASN A 83 -11.51 1.13 -2.28
N SER A 84 -10.39 1.45 -2.95
CA SER A 84 -10.11 0.95 -4.29
C SER A 84 -9.94 -0.57 -4.27
N GLU A 85 -10.57 -1.26 -5.22
CA GLU A 85 -10.49 -2.72 -5.29
C GLU A 85 -9.06 -3.16 -5.62
N PHE A 86 -8.57 -4.13 -4.86
CA PHE A 86 -7.25 -4.71 -5.10
C PHE A 86 -7.26 -5.55 -6.38
N ASN A 87 -6.43 -5.16 -7.34
CA ASN A 87 -6.24 -5.92 -8.57
C ASN A 87 -4.97 -6.77 -8.50
N ASN A 88 -5.13 -8.04 -8.15
CA ASN A 88 -4.04 -9.00 -8.05
C ASN A 88 -3.40 -9.40 -9.40
N ILE A 89 -3.99 -9.00 -10.53
CA ILE A 89 -3.44 -9.28 -11.87
C ILE A 89 -2.15 -8.47 -12.10
N HIS A 90 -2.09 -7.24 -11.60
CA HIS A 90 -0.94 -6.37 -11.83
C HIS A 90 0.22 -6.68 -10.89
N TYR A 91 -0.07 -6.84 -9.59
CA TYR A 91 0.94 -7.18 -8.61
C TYR A 91 0.32 -7.73 -7.33
N SER A 92 1.00 -8.71 -6.75
CA SER A 92 0.80 -9.11 -5.37
C SER A 92 2.08 -9.74 -4.84
N ASN A 93 2.33 -9.60 -3.54
CA ASN A 93 3.47 -10.25 -2.90
C ASN A 93 3.04 -11.18 -1.75
N TRP A 94 1.88 -11.81 -1.91
CA TRP A 94 1.39 -12.83 -0.98
C TRP A 94 2.42 -13.95 -0.82
N LYS A 95 2.57 -14.44 0.41
CA LYS A 95 3.33 -15.68 0.63
C LYS A 95 2.66 -16.86 -0.08
N ALA A 96 3.45 -17.67 -0.77
CA ALA A 96 2.99 -18.88 -1.46
C ALA A 96 2.19 -19.81 -0.51
N ASN A 97 1.16 -20.46 -1.05
CA ASN A 97 0.24 -21.40 -0.36
C ASN A 97 -0.72 -20.79 0.67
N TYR A 98 -0.93 -19.47 0.64
CA TYR A 98 -1.84 -18.78 1.54
C TYR A 98 -3.00 -18.15 0.75
N PRO A 99 -4.09 -18.91 0.51
CA PRO A 99 -5.36 -18.54 1.14
C PRO A 99 -6.23 -19.79 1.44
N ASN A 100 -6.32 -20.22 2.70
CA ASN A 100 -7.28 -21.30 3.03
C ASN A 100 -7.83 -21.27 4.46
N ASN A 101 -7.73 -20.15 5.17
CA ASN A 101 -8.32 -20.05 6.50
C ASN A 101 -9.55 -19.13 6.51
N LYS A 102 -10.68 -19.66 6.02
CA LYS A 102 -12.01 -19.03 6.06
C LYS A 102 -12.54 -18.77 7.49
N MET A 103 -11.77 -19.11 8.54
CA MET A 103 -12.21 -18.94 9.92
C MET A 103 -11.93 -17.55 10.50
N LEU A 104 -11.03 -16.77 9.91
CA LEU A 104 -10.74 -15.42 10.39
C LEU A 104 -11.81 -14.45 9.86
N LYS A 105 -12.48 -13.74 10.77
CA LYS A 105 -13.36 -12.62 10.44
C LYS A 105 -12.55 -11.33 10.52
N GLN A 106 -12.75 -10.41 9.57
CA GLN A 106 -12.04 -9.13 9.48
C GLN A 106 -10.52 -9.31 9.40
N ILE A 107 -10.05 -9.57 8.19
CA ILE A 107 -8.66 -9.88 7.92
C ILE A 107 -7.98 -8.65 7.28
N CYS A 108 -6.84 -8.26 7.85
CA CYS A 108 -6.01 -7.15 7.41
C CYS A 108 -4.61 -7.66 7.06
N VAL A 109 -3.83 -6.86 6.33
CA VAL A 109 -2.55 -7.33 5.78
C VAL A 109 -1.36 -6.65 6.43
N VAL A 110 -0.40 -7.46 6.88
CA VAL A 110 0.93 -7.01 7.26
C VAL A 110 1.95 -7.39 6.19
N MET A 111 3.00 -6.60 6.08
CA MET A 111 4.21 -6.93 5.33
C MET A 111 5.34 -7.31 6.28
N THR A 112 6.13 -8.30 5.90
CA THR A 112 7.34 -8.70 6.63
C THR A 112 8.59 -8.04 6.08
N LYS A 113 9.70 -8.13 6.82
CA LYS A 113 11.03 -7.73 6.33
C LYS A 113 11.60 -8.62 5.19
N SER A 114 10.86 -9.63 4.72
CA SER A 114 11.16 -10.33 3.45
C SER A 114 10.44 -9.71 2.25
N GLY A 115 9.62 -8.69 2.50
CA GLY A 115 8.74 -8.05 1.55
C GLY A 115 7.40 -8.77 1.36
N THR A 116 7.25 -9.99 1.86
CA THR A 116 6.04 -10.80 1.66
C THR A 116 4.88 -10.39 2.56
N TRP A 117 3.67 -10.54 2.03
CA TRP A 117 2.41 -10.14 2.66
C TRP A 117 1.74 -11.33 3.36
N TYR A 118 1.21 -11.05 4.54
CA TYR A 118 0.49 -12.00 5.39
C TYR A 118 -0.80 -11.38 5.89
N TYR A 119 -1.77 -12.24 6.10
CA TYR A 119 -3.04 -11.84 6.65
C TYR A 119 -3.06 -12.06 8.17
N PHE A 120 -3.63 -11.10 8.91
CA PHE A 120 -3.78 -11.16 10.36
C PHE A 120 -5.16 -10.61 10.75
N PRO A 121 -5.72 -11.02 11.89
CA PRO A 121 -6.93 -10.39 12.43
C PRO A 121 -6.71 -8.88 12.56
N CYS A 122 -7.63 -8.06 12.06
CA CYS A 122 -7.51 -6.59 12.09
C CYS A 122 -7.40 -6.02 13.52
N CYS A 123 -7.87 -6.77 14.52
CA CYS A 123 -7.76 -6.44 15.94
C CYS A 123 -6.38 -6.72 16.56
N GLY A 124 -5.48 -7.40 15.84
CA GLY A 124 -4.09 -7.55 16.26
C GLY A 124 -3.38 -6.20 16.29
N THR A 125 -2.39 -6.04 17.15
CA THR A 125 -1.61 -4.80 17.25
C THR A 125 -0.23 -4.97 16.64
N PHE A 126 0.11 -4.11 15.68
CA PHE A 126 1.39 -4.13 14.98
C PHE A 126 1.86 -2.69 14.72
N PRO A 127 3.16 -2.49 14.46
CA PRO A 127 3.64 -1.29 13.78
C PRO A 127 2.94 -1.13 12.42
N ALA A 128 3.06 0.03 11.79
CA ALA A 128 2.42 0.31 10.52
C ALA A 128 3.34 1.06 9.56
N VAL A 129 2.96 1.09 8.29
CA VAL A 129 3.59 1.98 7.30
C VAL A 129 2.54 2.89 6.70
N CYS A 130 2.72 4.20 6.83
CA CYS A 130 1.93 5.20 6.12
C CYS A 130 2.60 5.59 4.81
N TYR A 131 1.88 6.32 3.97
CA TYR A 131 2.48 6.95 2.80
C TYR A 131 1.94 8.36 2.52
N TYR A 132 2.77 9.19 1.89
CA TYR A 132 2.33 10.37 1.14
C TYR A 132 2.17 10.01 -0.33
N GLU A 133 1.08 10.47 -0.96
CA GLU A 133 0.90 10.42 -2.41
C GLU A 133 1.10 11.81 -3.02
N GLU A 134 2.05 11.92 -3.94
CA GLU A 134 2.31 13.14 -4.69
C GLU A 134 2.18 12.90 -6.19
N TYR A 135 1.54 13.85 -6.88
CA TYR A 135 1.54 13.91 -8.34
C TYR A 135 2.76 14.68 -8.81
N LYS A 136 3.61 14.04 -9.62
CA LYS A 136 4.80 14.66 -10.20
C LYS A 136 4.70 14.70 -11.72
N THR A 137 5.13 15.80 -12.29
CA THR A 137 5.30 15.93 -13.74
C THR A 137 6.45 15.02 -14.17
N VAL A 138 6.18 14.11 -15.09
CA VAL A 138 7.18 13.28 -15.75
C VAL A 138 7.53 13.99 -17.06
N TYR A 139 8.78 14.45 -17.15
CA TYR A 139 9.35 15.08 -18.34
C TYR A 139 9.95 14.05 -19.30
#